data_AF-A0A4V0BSF1-F1
#
_entry.id   AF-A0A4V0BSF1-F1
#
_cell.length_a   1.000
_cell.length_b   1.000
_cell.length_c   1.000
_cell.angle_alpha   90.00
_cell.angle_beta   90.00
_cell.angle_gamma   90.00
#
_symmetry.space_group_name_H-M   'P 1'
#
loop_
_entity.id
_entity.type
_entity.pdbx_description
1 polymer ?
#
loop_
_entity_poly.entity_id
_entity_poly.type
_entity_poly.pdbx_seq_one_letter_code
_entity_poly.pdbx_strand_id
1 'polypeptide(L)'
;MPLTVLTLKNVPPSLKGDLTKWMQEIATGVYVGNINTRVREKLWDRIKANVGKGEATISYAFRNEIGYQFDTVNAQRSVLDYDGIPLILLPSQTDSDGKISSFGYSDAAKFRRIKRFGRHSEVSSKPQSSYIVIDIETDGLDENEHTIIEIGALKVTPSTTEEFNALIKHDGILPTKISKLTGISQALLEQNGRNLKEVLSDFLLFIGESALVGYGINFDVKFINNELNKLGLPLLSNKTHDLKKFVKSEKLFLANYQLQTALKEYGIEEVVPHRALPDAKLIYQLSTKVNKFLDRINRD
;
A
#
# COMPACT_ATOMS: atom_id res chain seq x y z
N MET A 1 -19.22 -12.47 6.26
CA MET A 1 -20.30 -12.42 7.29
C MET A 1 -19.88 -11.42 8.36
N PRO A 2 -20.70 -10.43 8.73
CA PRO A 2 -20.25 -9.34 9.59
C PRO A 2 -20.13 -9.80 11.05
N LEU A 3 -18.90 -9.78 11.56
CA LEU A 3 -18.59 -10.04 12.96
C LEU A 3 -19.03 -8.84 13.82
N THR A 4 -19.76 -9.09 14.90
CA THR A 4 -20.13 -8.09 15.91
C THR A 4 -19.54 -8.47 17.26
N VAL A 5 -18.87 -7.52 17.91
CA VAL A 5 -18.27 -7.67 19.23
C VAL A 5 -18.93 -6.67 20.18
N LEU A 6 -19.34 -7.11 21.36
CA LEU A 6 -19.97 -6.30 22.38
C LEU A 6 -19.22 -6.44 23.69
N THR A 7 -18.81 -5.31 24.28
CA THR A 7 -18.16 -5.27 25.60
C THR A 7 -19.05 -4.57 26.61
N LEU A 8 -19.22 -5.17 27.78
CA LEU A 8 -20.06 -4.69 28.88
C LEU A 8 -19.25 -4.57 30.17
N LYS A 9 -19.52 -3.53 30.95
CA LYS A 9 -18.88 -3.30 32.25
C LYS A 9 -19.91 -2.79 33.26
N ASN A 10 -19.94 -3.39 34.45
CA ASN A 10 -20.83 -3.01 35.55
C ASN A 10 -22.34 -2.96 35.15
N VAL A 11 -22.79 -3.90 34.32
CA VAL A 11 -24.18 -4.01 33.85
C VAL A 11 -24.99 -5.03 34.65
N PRO A 12 -26.34 -4.90 34.72
CA PRO A 12 -27.19 -5.86 35.41
C PRO A 12 -27.04 -7.31 34.88
N PRO A 13 -27.10 -8.35 35.74
CA PRO A 13 -27.03 -9.75 35.31
C PRO A 13 -28.14 -10.15 34.33
N SER A 14 -29.32 -9.52 34.44
CA SER A 14 -30.45 -9.75 33.52
C SER A 14 -30.12 -9.40 32.07
N LEU A 15 -29.34 -8.33 31.85
CA LEU A 15 -28.91 -7.93 30.51
C LEU A 15 -27.90 -8.93 29.93
N LYS A 16 -26.95 -9.40 30.76
CA LYS A 16 -25.99 -10.45 30.35
C LYS A 16 -26.70 -11.73 29.91
N GLY A 17 -27.69 -12.17 30.69
CA GLY A 17 -28.49 -13.36 30.36
C GLY A 17 -29.39 -13.19 29.13
N ASP A 18 -29.86 -11.98 28.82
CA ASP A 18 -30.65 -11.75 27.60
C ASP A 18 -29.77 -11.82 26.33
N LEU A 19 -28.53 -11.35 26.40
CA LEU A 19 -27.61 -11.29 25.26
C LEU A 19 -27.13 -12.66 24.77
N THR A 20 -27.11 -13.67 25.64
CA THR A 20 -26.71 -15.04 25.27
C THR A 20 -27.63 -15.69 24.25
N LYS A 21 -28.84 -15.15 24.03
CA LYS A 21 -29.77 -15.59 22.99
C LYS A 21 -29.28 -15.29 21.57
N TRP A 22 -28.39 -14.30 21.42
CA TRP A 22 -27.93 -13.81 20.11
C TRP A 22 -26.40 -13.82 19.95
N MET A 23 -25.65 -13.82 21.06
CA MET A 23 -24.20 -13.72 21.07
C MET A 23 -23.59 -14.70 22.06
N GLN A 24 -22.34 -15.12 21.82
CA GLN A 24 -21.59 -16.01 22.73
C GLN A 24 -20.66 -15.18 23.61
N GLU A 25 -20.71 -15.38 24.93
CA GLU A 25 -19.74 -14.78 25.86
C GLU A 25 -18.43 -15.56 25.80
N ILE A 26 -17.36 -14.91 25.32
CA ILE A 26 -16.03 -15.54 25.15
C ILE A 26 -15.07 -15.19 26.30
N ALA A 27 -15.37 -14.11 27.01
CA ALA A 27 -14.68 -13.66 28.23
C ALA A 27 -15.67 -12.83 29.04
N THR A 28 -15.40 -12.61 30.32
CA THR A 28 -16.29 -11.84 31.21
C THR A 28 -16.66 -10.49 30.62
N GLY A 29 -17.94 -10.31 30.27
CA GLY A 29 -18.45 -9.08 29.67
C GLY A 29 -18.08 -8.88 28.20
N VAL A 30 -17.53 -9.87 27.51
CA VAL A 30 -17.18 -9.81 26.07
C VAL A 30 -18.02 -10.83 25.31
N TYR A 31 -18.89 -10.33 24.44
CA TYR A 31 -19.81 -11.11 23.62
C TYR A 31 -19.43 -11.01 22.15
N VAL A 32 -19.45 -12.12 21.44
CA VAL A 32 -19.19 -12.18 19.99
C VAL A 32 -20.37 -12.85 19.30
N GLY A 33 -20.83 -12.26 18.20
CA GLY A 33 -21.96 -12.78 17.43
C GLY A 33 -21.86 -12.40 15.96
N ASN A 34 -22.61 -13.15 15.14
CA ASN A 34 -22.77 -12.87 13.71
C ASN A 34 -24.23 -12.52 13.46
N ILE A 35 -24.53 -11.22 13.51
CA ILE A 35 -25.88 -10.68 13.41
C ILE A 35 -25.96 -9.67 12.26
N ASN A 36 -27.09 -9.67 11.54
CA ASN A 36 -27.31 -8.72 10.46
C ASN A 36 -27.59 -7.30 11.01
N THR A 37 -27.50 -6.29 10.13
CA THR A 37 -27.65 -4.86 10.50
C THR A 37 -28.95 -4.57 11.26
N ARG A 38 -30.07 -5.15 10.83
CA ARG A 38 -31.39 -4.89 11.42
C ARG A 38 -31.52 -5.50 12.83
N VAL A 39 -30.98 -6.70 13.04
CA VAL A 39 -30.96 -7.36 14.34
C VAL A 39 -30.00 -6.62 15.28
N ARG A 40 -28.84 -6.19 14.78
CA ARG A 40 -27.85 -5.39 15.53
C ARG A 40 -28.46 -4.10 16.06
N GLU A 41 -29.17 -3.32 15.23
CA GLU A 41 -29.79 -2.06 15.64
C GLU A 41 -30.82 -2.27 16.76
N LYS A 42 -31.71 -3.25 16.60
CA LYS A 42 -32.70 -3.59 17.65
C LYS A 42 -32.04 -4.09 18.94
N LEU A 43 -30.97 -4.88 18.82
CA LEU A 43 -30.20 -5.36 19.97
C LEU A 43 -29.54 -4.19 20.69
N TRP A 44 -29.00 -3.22 19.95
CA TRP A 44 -28.39 -2.02 20.48
C TRP A 44 -29.38 -1.12 21.22
N ASP A 45 -30.57 -0.91 20.66
CA ASP A 45 -31.65 -0.17 21.35
C ASP A 45 -32.06 -0.83 22.67
N ARG A 46 -32.14 -2.16 22.67
CA ARG A 46 -32.42 -2.93 23.89
C ARG A 46 -31.30 -2.80 24.92
N ILE A 47 -30.03 -2.82 24.51
CA ILE A 47 -28.88 -2.62 25.39
C ILE A 47 -28.94 -1.22 26.01
N LYS A 48 -29.14 -0.16 25.21
CA LYS A 48 -29.26 1.22 25.70
C LYS A 48 -30.36 1.37 26.76
N ALA A 49 -31.51 0.70 26.57
CA ALA A 49 -32.62 0.76 27.52
C ALA A 49 -32.35 0.04 28.86
N ASN A 50 -31.42 -0.94 28.89
CA ASN A 50 -31.23 -1.84 30.04
C ASN A 50 -29.82 -1.77 30.65
N VAL A 51 -28.92 -0.93 30.13
CA VAL A 51 -27.53 -0.80 30.60
C VAL A 51 -27.43 -0.14 31.99
N GLY A 52 -28.42 0.67 32.38
CA GLY A 52 -28.45 1.37 33.67
C GLY A 52 -27.27 2.32 33.86
N LYS A 53 -26.51 2.15 34.95
CA LYS A 53 -25.26 2.89 35.24
C LYS A 53 -23.99 2.21 34.68
N GLY A 54 -24.13 1.06 34.02
CA GLY A 54 -23.02 0.34 33.42
C GLY A 54 -22.58 0.96 32.10
N GLU A 55 -21.46 0.48 31.56
CA GLU A 55 -20.92 0.87 30.26
C GLU A 55 -21.15 -0.26 29.25
N ALA A 56 -21.52 0.09 28.02
CA ALA A 56 -21.56 -0.86 26.91
C ALA A 56 -20.96 -0.25 25.65
N THR A 57 -20.22 -1.07 24.88
CA THR A 57 -19.66 -0.70 23.58
C THR A 57 -19.92 -1.82 22.59
N ILE A 58 -20.58 -1.53 21.48
CA ILE A 58 -20.79 -2.47 20.39
C ILE A 58 -19.91 -2.08 19.20
N SER A 59 -19.10 -3.01 18.70
CA SER A 59 -18.26 -2.85 17.52
C SER A 59 -18.78 -3.77 16.42
N TYR A 60 -18.95 -3.23 15.22
CA TYR A 60 -19.52 -3.95 14.08
C TYR A 60 -18.85 -3.52 12.78
N ALA A 61 -18.85 -4.42 11.80
CA ALA A 61 -18.35 -4.12 10.47
C ALA A 61 -19.13 -2.94 9.85
N PHE A 62 -18.40 -1.95 9.34
CA PHE A 62 -18.96 -0.78 8.70
C PHE A 62 -18.08 -0.39 7.50
N ARG A 63 -18.68 0.24 6.49
CA ARG A 63 -17.98 0.58 5.24
C ARG A 63 -17.28 1.93 5.38
N ASN A 64 -16.25 1.98 6.21
CA ASN A 64 -15.33 3.12 6.37
C ASN A 64 -13.86 2.63 6.23
N GLU A 65 -12.90 3.55 6.33
CA GLU A 65 -11.47 3.26 6.12
C GLU A 65 -10.90 2.21 7.08
N ILE A 66 -11.42 2.16 8.31
CA ILE A 66 -10.96 1.23 9.34
C ILE A 66 -11.74 -0.11 9.32
N GLY A 67 -12.78 -0.23 8.50
CA GLY A 67 -13.57 -1.44 8.30
C GLY A 67 -14.54 -1.78 9.44
N TYR A 68 -14.66 -0.94 10.46
CA TYR A 68 -15.60 -1.11 11.56
C TYR A 68 -16.05 0.23 12.12
N GLN A 69 -17.20 0.21 12.78
CA GLN A 69 -17.69 1.31 13.59
C GLN A 69 -18.07 0.76 14.95
N PHE A 70 -18.12 1.64 15.94
CA PHE A 70 -18.57 1.26 17.26
C PHE A 70 -19.44 2.35 17.87
N ASP A 71 -20.43 1.92 18.63
CA ASP A 71 -21.30 2.80 19.39
C ASP A 71 -21.08 2.53 20.89
N THR A 72 -21.08 3.59 21.69
CA THR A 72 -20.89 3.52 23.14
C THR A 72 -22.08 4.11 23.89
N VAL A 73 -22.33 3.60 25.10
CA VAL A 73 -23.28 4.18 26.05
C VAL A 73 -22.62 4.25 27.41
N ASN A 74 -22.76 5.40 28.09
CA ASN A 74 -22.15 5.74 29.39
C ASN A 74 -20.61 5.63 29.44
N ALA A 75 -19.93 5.44 28.31
CA ALA A 75 -18.48 5.43 28.24
C ALA A 75 -17.92 6.86 28.24
N GLN A 76 -16.75 7.06 28.85
CA GLN A 76 -16.03 8.34 28.84
C GLN A 76 -15.57 8.79 27.45
N ARG A 77 -15.67 7.91 26.45
CA ARG A 77 -15.15 8.09 25.09
C ARG A 77 -16.31 8.39 24.15
N SER A 78 -16.31 9.56 23.52
CA SER A 78 -17.22 9.88 22.43
C SER A 78 -16.54 9.69 21.07
N VAL A 79 -17.32 9.23 20.09
CA VAL A 79 -16.87 9.08 18.71
C VAL A 79 -17.08 10.40 18.00
N LEU A 80 -16.01 10.95 17.44
CA LEU A 80 -16.06 12.14 16.60
C LEU A 80 -15.66 11.73 15.18
N ASP A 81 -16.59 11.85 14.24
CA ASP A 81 -16.31 11.62 12.83
C ASP A 81 -15.50 12.82 12.29
N TYR A 82 -14.29 12.54 11.84
CA TYR A 82 -13.47 13.50 11.11
C TYR A 82 -13.09 12.89 9.77
N ASP A 83 -13.77 13.36 8.71
CA ASP A 83 -13.49 12.96 7.32
C ASP A 83 -13.65 11.44 7.08
N GLY A 84 -14.62 10.79 7.76
CA GLY A 84 -14.92 9.37 7.63
C GLY A 84 -14.12 8.45 8.56
N ILE A 85 -13.26 9.03 9.42
CA ILE A 85 -12.51 8.29 10.45
C ILE A 85 -13.17 8.54 11.82
N PRO A 86 -13.63 7.49 12.52
CA PRO A 86 -14.14 7.63 13.87
C PRO A 86 -12.96 7.83 14.85
N LEU A 87 -12.78 9.05 15.34
CA LEU A 87 -11.79 9.39 16.36
C LEU A 87 -12.37 9.22 17.76
N ILE A 88 -11.53 8.81 18.70
CA ILE A 88 -11.88 8.71 20.12
C ILE A 88 -11.55 10.03 20.80
N LEU A 89 -12.57 10.77 21.24
CA LEU A 89 -12.39 11.91 22.12
C LEU A 89 -12.23 11.41 23.56
N LEU A 90 -11.12 11.78 24.19
CA LEU A 90 -10.92 11.65 25.64
C LEU A 90 -11.18 13.04 26.24
N PRO A 91 -12.30 13.26 26.95
CA PRO A 91 -12.51 14.52 27.64
C PRO A 91 -11.42 14.66 28.71
N SER A 92 -10.58 15.70 28.60
CA SER A 92 -9.67 16.04 29.70
C SER A 92 -10.54 16.47 30.88
N GLN A 93 -10.44 15.76 32.01
CA GLN A 93 -10.94 16.32 33.25
C GLN A 93 -10.11 17.57 33.53
N THR A 94 -10.75 18.74 33.38
CA THR A 94 -10.23 19.98 33.93
C THR A 94 -11.19 20.35 35.03
N ASP A 95 -10.72 20.14 36.26
CA ASP A 95 -11.31 20.73 37.45
C ASP A 95 -11.45 22.24 37.26
N SER A 96 -12.54 22.74 37.82
CA SER A 96 -12.78 24.13 38.15
C SER A 96 -11.53 24.84 38.70
N ASP A 97 -10.99 25.81 37.98
CA ASP A 97 -10.90 27.20 38.41
C ASP A 97 -10.00 28.03 37.49
N GLY A 98 -10.44 29.25 37.21
CA GLY A 98 -9.80 30.14 36.26
C GLY A 98 -8.39 30.57 36.67
N LYS A 99 -7.47 30.50 35.70
CA LYS A 99 -6.36 31.46 35.55
C LYS A 99 -5.88 31.44 34.10
N ILE A 100 -6.07 32.59 33.45
CA ILE A 100 -5.47 32.90 32.15
C ILE A 100 -3.98 33.15 32.43
N SER A 101 -3.09 32.30 31.92
CA SER A 101 -1.68 32.63 31.78
C SER A 101 -1.24 32.36 30.34
N SER A 102 -0.93 33.47 29.66
CA SER A 102 -0.35 33.52 28.32
C SER A 102 1.04 32.89 28.29
N PHE A 103 1.25 31.91 27.42
CA PHE A 103 2.59 31.59 26.92
C PHE A 103 2.58 31.50 25.39
N GLY A 104 3.56 32.18 24.82
CA GLY A 104 3.56 32.69 23.45
C GLY A 104 3.72 31.64 22.35
N TYR A 105 3.18 32.00 21.20
CA TYR A 105 3.39 31.27 19.94
C TYR A 105 4.84 31.43 19.48
N SER A 106 5.52 30.32 19.22
CA SER A 106 6.76 30.30 18.45
C SER A 106 6.48 30.61 16.97
N ASP A 107 7.39 31.37 16.33
CA ASP A 107 7.23 32.00 15.01
C ASP A 107 6.91 31.04 13.84
N ALA A 108 7.01 29.73 14.05
CA ALA A 108 6.58 28.71 13.09
C ALA A 108 5.07 28.70 12.81
N ALA A 109 4.23 29.16 13.76
CA ALA A 109 2.78 29.20 13.61
C ALA A 109 2.31 30.37 12.72
N LYS A 110 3.01 31.51 12.73
CA LYS A 110 2.69 32.67 11.89
C LYS A 110 2.98 32.41 10.41
N PHE A 111 4.08 31.71 10.10
CA PHE A 111 4.42 31.34 8.72
C PHE A 111 3.45 30.32 8.11
N ARG A 112 2.85 29.41 8.90
CA ARG A 112 1.84 28.46 8.39
C ARG A 112 0.46 29.08 8.18
N ARG A 113 0.13 30.16 8.89
CA ARG A 113 -1.18 30.81 8.82
C ARG A 113 -1.34 31.70 7.58
N ILE A 114 -0.25 32.18 7.00
CA ILE A 114 -0.27 33.01 5.77
C ILE A 114 -0.50 32.16 4.50
N LYS A 115 -0.22 30.84 4.52
CA LYS A 115 -0.48 29.94 3.37
C LYS A 115 -1.89 29.32 3.34
N ARG A 116 -2.76 29.55 4.33
CA ARG A 116 -4.10 28.92 4.41
C ARG A 116 -5.28 29.81 3.99
N PHE A 117 -5.05 31.07 3.66
CA PHE A 117 -6.10 31.97 3.11
C PHE A 117 -5.71 32.54 1.75
N GLY A 118 -5.30 31.64 0.84
CA GLY A 118 -5.00 31.98 -0.54
C GLY A 118 -5.31 30.81 -1.45
N ARG A 119 -6.56 30.79 -1.94
CA ARG A 119 -7.13 30.01 -3.06
C ARG A 119 -8.02 28.82 -2.69
N HIS A 120 -9.32 29.09 -2.68
CA HIS A 120 -10.20 28.38 -3.61
C HIS A 120 -9.66 28.60 -5.03
N SER A 121 -9.18 27.54 -5.66
CA SER A 121 -9.03 27.44 -7.11
C SER A 121 -9.09 25.96 -7.45
N GLU A 122 -10.14 25.61 -8.19
CA GLU A 122 -10.25 24.57 -9.22
C GLU A 122 -9.27 23.39 -9.20
N VAL A 123 -9.82 22.21 -9.52
CA VAL A 123 -9.10 20.98 -9.86
C VAL A 123 -7.89 21.28 -10.75
N SER A 124 -6.73 21.46 -10.14
CA SER A 124 -5.45 21.61 -10.83
C SER A 124 -4.66 20.34 -10.58
N SER A 125 -4.48 19.55 -11.63
CA SER A 125 -3.54 18.44 -11.71
C SER A 125 -2.20 18.83 -11.05
N LYS A 126 -1.89 18.25 -9.89
CA LYS A 126 -0.53 18.32 -9.35
C LYS A 126 0.40 17.64 -10.36
N PRO A 127 1.59 18.18 -10.62
CA PRO A 127 2.55 17.54 -11.51
C PRO A 127 2.94 16.20 -10.89
N GLN A 128 2.69 15.11 -11.61
CA GLN A 128 3.16 13.77 -11.27
C GLN A 128 4.69 13.83 -11.16
N SER A 129 5.27 13.48 -10.03
CA SER A 129 6.73 13.37 -9.91
C SER A 129 7.23 12.30 -10.90
N SER A 130 8.35 12.56 -11.57
CA SER A 130 8.90 11.62 -12.54
C SER A 130 9.51 10.41 -11.83
N TYR A 131 9.20 9.21 -12.30
CA TYR A 131 9.74 7.96 -11.76
C TYR A 131 10.11 7.00 -12.89
N ILE A 132 10.92 6.00 -12.56
CA ILE A 132 11.30 4.93 -13.48
C ILE A 132 10.59 3.66 -13.06
N VAL A 133 9.88 3.02 -13.99
CA VAL A 133 9.42 1.65 -13.81
C VAL A 133 10.49 0.72 -14.36
N ILE A 134 10.90 -0.27 -13.59
CA ILE A 134 11.95 -1.22 -13.98
C ILE A 134 11.46 -2.65 -13.84
N ASP A 135 12.01 -3.51 -14.70
CA ASP A 135 11.91 -4.97 -14.63
C ASP A 135 13.17 -5.56 -15.29
N ILE A 136 13.61 -6.74 -14.84
CA ILE A 136 14.76 -7.45 -15.41
C ILE A 136 14.41 -8.92 -15.70
N GLU A 137 15.08 -9.49 -16.70
CA GLU A 137 15.11 -10.93 -16.90
C GLU A 137 16.52 -11.46 -16.57
N THR A 138 16.57 -12.65 -15.98
CA THR A 138 17.80 -13.28 -15.51
C THR A 138 17.88 -14.74 -15.99
N ASP A 139 19.07 -15.33 -15.97
CA ASP A 139 19.25 -16.76 -16.27
C ASP A 139 18.96 -17.69 -15.07
N GLY A 140 18.55 -17.12 -13.92
CA GLY A 140 18.14 -17.82 -12.72
C GLY A 140 17.78 -16.89 -11.56
N LEU A 141 17.60 -17.42 -10.35
CA LEU A 141 16.94 -16.69 -9.25
C LEU A 141 17.89 -16.13 -8.17
N ASP A 142 19.14 -16.59 -8.11
CA ASP A 142 20.12 -16.18 -7.12
C ASP A 142 21.14 -15.21 -7.72
N GLU A 143 21.17 -13.96 -7.24
CA GLU A 143 22.06 -12.92 -7.75
C GLU A 143 23.57 -13.28 -7.66
N ASN A 144 23.96 -14.21 -6.80
CA ASN A 144 25.37 -14.60 -6.65
C ASN A 144 25.80 -15.64 -7.68
N GLU A 145 24.86 -16.45 -8.18
CA GLU A 145 25.11 -17.56 -9.10
C GLU A 145 24.71 -17.24 -10.55
N HIS A 146 23.81 -16.27 -10.71
CA HIS A 146 23.14 -15.95 -11.97
C HIS A 146 23.39 -14.50 -12.40
N THR A 147 23.11 -14.22 -13.67
CA THR A 147 23.32 -12.90 -14.29
C THR A 147 22.07 -12.39 -15.00
N ILE A 148 22.09 -11.09 -15.28
CA ILE A 148 21.02 -10.38 -15.97
C ILE A 148 21.16 -10.63 -17.47
N ILE A 149 20.05 -10.96 -18.15
CA ILE A 149 20.02 -11.20 -19.60
C ILE A 149 19.19 -10.14 -20.35
N GLU A 150 18.31 -9.42 -19.66
CA GLU A 150 17.57 -8.28 -20.21
C GLU A 150 17.29 -7.24 -19.12
N ILE A 151 17.40 -5.94 -19.46
CA ILE A 151 16.95 -4.83 -18.62
C ILE A 151 15.92 -4.02 -19.39
N GLY A 152 14.75 -3.83 -18.79
CA GLY A 152 13.68 -3.00 -19.30
C GLY A 152 13.34 -1.89 -18.32
N ALA A 153 13.20 -0.67 -18.82
CA ALA A 153 12.73 0.43 -17.99
C ALA A 153 11.91 1.45 -18.77
N LEU A 154 10.98 2.08 -18.05
CA LEU A 154 10.11 3.13 -18.55
C LEU A 154 10.25 4.35 -17.65
N LYS A 155 10.82 5.42 -18.17
CA LYS A 155 10.85 6.72 -17.50
C LYS A 155 9.52 7.42 -17.72
N VAL A 156 8.79 7.65 -16.65
CA VAL A 156 7.48 8.28 -16.65
C VAL A 156 7.65 9.72 -16.21
N THR A 157 7.20 10.66 -17.04
CA THR A 157 7.09 12.07 -16.70
C THR A 157 5.63 12.53 -16.89
N PRO A 158 5.23 13.73 -16.40
CA PRO A 158 3.89 14.26 -16.66
C PRO A 158 3.51 14.35 -18.14
N SER A 159 4.50 14.51 -19.03
CA SER A 159 4.28 14.82 -20.44
C SER A 159 4.60 13.67 -21.38
N THR A 160 5.53 12.79 -21.00
CA THR A 160 6.09 11.78 -21.89
C THR A 160 6.53 10.54 -21.13
N THR A 161 6.63 9.44 -21.87
CA THR A 161 7.33 8.23 -21.45
C THR A 161 8.54 8.01 -22.34
N GLU A 162 9.68 7.65 -21.75
CA GLU A 162 10.90 7.27 -22.47
C GLU A 162 11.26 5.82 -22.10
N GLU A 163 11.75 5.06 -23.07
CA GLU A 163 11.99 3.62 -22.93
C GLU A 163 13.48 3.31 -22.94
N PHE A 164 13.90 2.43 -22.04
CA PHE A 164 15.19 1.78 -22.05
C PHE A 164 14.99 0.29 -22.20
N ASN A 165 15.67 -0.32 -23.16
CA ASN A 165 15.66 -1.77 -23.35
C ASN A 165 17.02 -2.25 -23.82
N ALA A 166 17.56 -3.26 -23.15
CA ALA A 166 18.83 -3.85 -23.52
C ALA A 166 18.85 -5.34 -23.21
N LEU A 167 19.18 -6.14 -24.24
CA LEU A 167 19.63 -7.51 -24.06
C LEU A 167 21.10 -7.50 -23.68
N ILE A 168 21.49 -8.42 -22.81
CA ILE A 168 22.86 -8.53 -22.31
C ILE A 168 23.47 -9.82 -22.84
N LYS A 169 24.71 -9.72 -23.34
CA LYS A 169 25.45 -10.88 -23.79
C LYS A 169 25.64 -11.86 -22.63
N HIS A 170 25.31 -13.13 -22.88
CA HIS A 170 25.41 -14.20 -21.89
C HIS A 170 26.51 -15.19 -22.30
N ASP A 171 27.53 -15.32 -21.45
CA ASP A 171 28.70 -16.17 -21.74
C ASP A 171 28.46 -17.67 -21.39
N GLY A 172 27.36 -17.98 -20.70
CA GLY A 172 26.97 -19.34 -20.32
C GLY A 172 25.97 -20.01 -21.27
N ILE A 173 25.51 -21.20 -20.89
CA ILE A 173 24.39 -21.88 -21.55
C ILE A 173 23.11 -21.45 -20.85
N LEU A 174 22.26 -20.68 -21.55
CA LEU A 174 20.96 -20.27 -21.01
C LEU A 174 20.07 -21.51 -20.72
N PRO A 175 19.57 -21.69 -19.49
CA PRO A 175 18.72 -22.84 -19.17
C PRO A 175 17.46 -22.88 -20.04
N THR A 176 17.11 -24.07 -20.54
CA THR A 176 15.96 -24.25 -21.45
C THR A 176 14.64 -23.77 -20.86
N LYS A 177 14.49 -23.86 -19.53
CA LYS A 177 13.32 -23.34 -18.81
C LYS A 177 13.20 -21.81 -18.91
N ILE A 178 14.30 -21.09 -18.78
CA ILE A 178 14.33 -19.62 -18.91
C ILE A 178 14.01 -19.25 -20.35
N SER A 179 14.68 -19.88 -21.32
CA SER A 179 14.42 -19.60 -22.74
C SER A 179 12.97 -19.85 -23.16
N LYS A 180 12.32 -20.90 -22.63
CA LYS A 180 10.89 -21.15 -22.86
C LYS A 180 9.97 -20.16 -22.16
N LEU A 181 10.38 -19.65 -20.99
CA LEU A 181 9.58 -18.71 -20.21
C LEU A 181 9.60 -17.32 -20.84
N THR A 182 10.79 -16.81 -21.17
CA THR A 182 11.00 -15.44 -21.64
C THR A 182 10.97 -15.32 -23.17
N GLY A 183 11.15 -16.43 -23.89
CA GLY A 183 11.36 -16.43 -25.34
C GLY A 183 12.74 -15.91 -25.77
N ILE A 184 13.62 -15.60 -24.82
CA ILE A 184 15.01 -15.20 -25.10
C ILE A 184 15.81 -16.47 -25.41
N SER A 185 16.40 -16.54 -26.59
CA SER A 185 17.28 -17.65 -26.98
C SER A 185 18.75 -17.26 -26.86
N GLN A 186 19.62 -18.26 -26.71
CA GLN A 186 21.08 -18.05 -26.73
C GLN A 186 21.51 -17.28 -27.98
N ALA A 187 21.01 -17.68 -29.15
CA ALA A 187 21.30 -17.02 -30.43
C ALA A 187 20.86 -15.55 -30.44
N LEU A 188 19.73 -15.21 -29.80
CA LEU A 188 19.26 -13.83 -29.68
C LEU A 188 20.22 -12.98 -28.83
N LEU A 189 20.74 -13.54 -27.73
CA LEU A 189 21.70 -12.86 -26.86
C LEU A 189 23.08 -12.72 -27.54
N GLU A 190 23.50 -13.69 -28.33
CA GLU A 190 24.73 -13.59 -29.11
C GLU A 190 24.65 -12.55 -30.23
N GLN A 191 23.49 -12.44 -30.88
CA GLN A 191 23.27 -11.51 -31.99
C GLN A 191 23.04 -10.08 -31.54
N ASN A 192 22.23 -9.88 -30.49
CA ASN A 192 21.73 -8.55 -30.09
C ASN A 192 22.15 -8.15 -28.67
N GLY A 193 22.78 -9.05 -27.91
CA GLY A 193 23.23 -8.77 -26.56
C GLY A 193 24.40 -7.79 -26.55
N ARG A 194 24.31 -6.80 -25.67
CA ARG A 194 25.34 -5.80 -25.43
C ARG A 194 26.22 -6.20 -24.24
N ASN A 195 27.38 -5.57 -24.11
CA ASN A 195 28.23 -5.78 -22.94
C ASN A 195 27.52 -5.29 -21.67
N LEU A 196 27.50 -6.12 -20.61
CA LEU A 196 26.81 -5.81 -19.36
C LEU A 196 27.25 -4.47 -18.74
N LYS A 197 28.56 -4.16 -18.75
CA LYS A 197 29.10 -2.93 -18.16
C LYS A 197 28.63 -1.68 -18.90
N GLU A 198 28.58 -1.75 -20.23
CA GLU A 198 28.05 -0.66 -21.07
C GLU A 198 26.56 -0.44 -20.80
N VAL A 199 25.78 -1.53 -20.78
CA VAL A 199 24.34 -1.47 -20.50
C VAL A 199 24.06 -0.88 -19.12
N LEU A 200 24.78 -1.33 -18.09
CA LEU A 200 24.61 -0.79 -16.73
C LEU A 200 25.02 0.68 -16.63
N SER A 201 26.06 1.11 -17.35
CA SER A 201 26.46 2.52 -17.38
C SER A 201 25.38 3.40 -18.03
N ASP A 202 24.84 2.98 -19.17
CA ASP A 202 23.74 3.68 -19.84
C ASP A 202 22.47 3.67 -18.98
N PHE A 203 22.19 2.56 -18.31
CA PHE A 203 21.05 2.42 -17.41
C PHE A 203 21.15 3.37 -16.22
N LEU A 204 22.32 3.48 -15.58
CA LEU A 204 22.55 4.44 -14.49
C LEU A 204 22.32 5.89 -14.94
N LEU A 205 22.76 6.24 -16.15
CA LEU A 205 22.50 7.57 -16.73
C LEU A 205 21.02 7.79 -17.00
N PHE A 206 20.32 6.77 -17.52
CA PHE A 206 18.90 6.82 -17.84
C PHE A 206 18.04 7.05 -16.59
N ILE A 207 18.29 6.31 -15.51
CA ILE A 207 17.50 6.40 -14.27
C ILE A 207 17.81 7.66 -13.46
N GLY A 208 19.07 8.13 -13.49
CA GLY A 208 19.54 9.25 -12.68
C GLY A 208 19.21 9.06 -11.20
N GLU A 209 18.67 10.10 -10.56
CA GLU A 209 18.23 10.06 -9.16
C GLU A 209 16.73 9.77 -8.99
N SER A 210 16.02 9.47 -10.07
CA SER A 210 14.57 9.28 -10.05
C SER A 210 14.17 8.07 -9.20
N ALA A 211 12.99 8.11 -8.58
CA ALA A 211 12.48 6.97 -7.83
C ALA A 211 12.25 5.77 -8.76
N LEU A 212 12.58 4.57 -8.28
CA LEU A 212 12.41 3.31 -8.99
C LEU A 212 11.14 2.60 -8.52
N VAL A 213 10.36 2.09 -9.46
CA VAL A 213 9.09 1.40 -9.23
C VAL A 213 9.16 0.04 -9.92
N GLY A 214 8.72 -1.01 -9.25
CA GLY A 214 8.71 -2.37 -9.80
C GLY A 214 7.72 -3.25 -9.06
N TYR A 215 7.51 -4.48 -9.53
CA TYR A 215 6.60 -5.44 -8.89
C TYR A 215 7.39 -6.58 -8.25
N GLY A 216 7.75 -6.42 -6.97
CA GLY A 216 8.78 -7.25 -6.35
C GLY A 216 10.20 -6.71 -6.57
N ILE A 217 10.34 -5.40 -6.77
CA ILE A 217 11.56 -4.66 -7.17
C ILE A 217 12.85 -4.99 -6.40
N ASN A 218 12.73 -5.57 -5.20
CA ASN A 218 13.90 -5.98 -4.44
C ASN A 218 14.72 -7.06 -5.15
N PHE A 219 14.08 -7.90 -5.98
CA PHE A 219 14.78 -8.85 -6.84
C PHE A 219 15.67 -8.13 -7.85
N ASP A 220 15.09 -7.21 -8.61
CA ASP A 220 15.76 -6.42 -9.65
C ASP A 220 16.94 -5.63 -9.10
N VAL A 221 16.70 -4.88 -8.02
CA VAL A 221 17.72 -4.04 -7.38
C VAL A 221 18.89 -4.86 -6.85
N LYS A 222 18.63 -6.07 -6.31
CA LYS A 222 19.69 -6.96 -5.83
C LYS A 222 20.58 -7.45 -6.97
N PHE A 223 19.99 -7.93 -8.05
CA PHE A 223 20.72 -8.36 -9.24
C PHE A 223 21.56 -7.22 -9.82
N ILE A 224 20.94 -6.04 -10.01
CA ILE A 224 21.64 -4.87 -10.55
C ILE A 224 22.79 -4.45 -9.62
N ASN A 225 22.56 -4.33 -8.31
CA ASN A 225 23.61 -3.93 -7.37
C ASN A 225 24.74 -4.95 -7.27
N ASN A 226 24.45 -6.23 -7.40
CA ASN A 226 25.47 -7.28 -7.42
C ASN A 226 26.39 -7.12 -8.65
N GLU A 227 25.82 -6.92 -9.83
CA GLU A 227 26.62 -6.69 -11.05
C GLU A 227 27.38 -5.35 -11.02
N LEU A 228 26.76 -4.27 -10.51
CA LEU A 228 27.43 -2.99 -10.28
C LEU A 228 28.63 -3.15 -9.33
N ASN A 229 28.46 -3.89 -8.23
CA ASN A 229 29.53 -4.15 -7.27
C ASN A 229 30.69 -4.94 -7.89
N LYS A 230 30.40 -6.01 -8.66
CA LYS A 230 31.41 -6.80 -9.39
C LYS A 230 32.22 -5.94 -10.37
N LEU A 231 31.58 -4.94 -10.98
CA LEU A 231 32.18 -4.04 -11.96
C LEU A 231 32.84 -2.79 -11.36
N GLY A 232 32.75 -2.60 -10.04
CA GLY A 232 33.27 -1.41 -9.34
C GLY A 232 32.49 -0.13 -9.68
N LEU A 233 31.22 -0.25 -10.05
CA LEU A 233 30.33 0.87 -10.34
C LEU A 233 29.52 1.28 -9.10
N PRO A 234 29.03 2.54 -9.02
CA PRO A 234 28.19 2.99 -7.91
C PRO A 234 26.91 2.16 -7.79
N LEU A 235 26.57 1.74 -6.57
CA LEU A 235 25.33 1.04 -6.29
C LEU A 235 24.11 1.96 -6.45
N LEU A 236 22.97 1.36 -6.78
CA LEU A 236 21.68 2.05 -6.79
C LEU A 236 21.37 2.59 -5.39
N SER A 237 21.23 3.91 -5.30
CA SER A 237 20.84 4.64 -4.09
C SER A 237 19.44 5.27 -4.21
N ASN A 238 18.80 5.08 -5.38
CA ASN A 238 17.47 5.58 -5.68
C ASN A 238 16.44 5.08 -4.67
N LYS A 239 15.46 5.93 -4.38
CA LYS A 239 14.28 5.52 -3.60
C LYS A 239 13.49 4.48 -4.38
N THR A 240 13.06 3.42 -3.69
CA THR A 240 12.33 2.30 -4.32
C THR A 240 10.88 2.21 -3.84
N HIS A 241 9.99 1.86 -4.77
CA HIS A 241 8.58 1.60 -4.53
C HIS A 241 8.19 0.23 -5.09
N ASP A 242 7.90 -0.70 -4.19
CA ASP A 242 7.43 -2.04 -4.57
C ASP A 242 5.91 -2.05 -4.71
N LEU A 243 5.43 -2.05 -5.96
CA LEU A 243 4.01 -2.02 -6.29
C LEU A 243 3.24 -3.22 -5.72
N LYS A 244 3.91 -4.37 -5.56
CA LYS A 244 3.34 -5.58 -4.95
C LYS A 244 2.91 -5.34 -3.50
N LYS A 245 3.62 -4.49 -2.74
CA LYS A 245 3.25 -4.13 -1.36
C LYS A 245 1.97 -3.30 -1.33
N PHE A 246 1.81 -2.37 -2.25
CA PHE A 246 0.58 -1.57 -2.37
C PHE A 246 -0.60 -2.45 -2.77
N VAL A 247 -0.42 -3.33 -3.77
CA VAL A 247 -1.45 -4.30 -4.18
C VAL A 247 -1.88 -5.20 -3.01
N LYS A 248 -0.93 -5.75 -2.24
CA LYS A 248 -1.25 -6.53 -1.02
C LYS A 248 -2.11 -5.76 -0.02
N SER A 249 -1.87 -4.46 0.11
CA SER A 249 -2.61 -3.61 1.04
C SER A 249 -3.99 -3.16 0.55
N GLU A 250 -4.25 -3.22 -0.76
CA GLU A 250 -5.55 -2.86 -1.36
C GLU A 250 -6.41 -4.10 -1.63
N LYS A 251 -5.79 -5.24 -1.95
CA LYS A 251 -6.44 -6.47 -2.41
C LYS A 251 -5.98 -7.66 -1.55
N LEU A 252 -6.45 -7.70 -0.30
CA LEU A 252 -6.02 -8.67 0.73
C LEU A 252 -6.27 -10.15 0.39
N PHE A 253 -7.24 -10.44 -0.49
CA PHE A 253 -7.75 -11.79 -0.72
C PHE A 253 -7.47 -12.32 -2.14
N LEU A 254 -6.40 -11.85 -2.79
CA LEU A 254 -5.99 -12.41 -4.07
C LEU A 254 -5.53 -13.87 -3.93
N ALA A 255 -5.86 -14.70 -4.93
CA ALA A 255 -5.46 -16.10 -4.97
C ALA A 255 -3.93 -16.26 -4.87
N ASN A 256 -3.19 -15.34 -5.50
CA ASN A 256 -1.77 -15.12 -5.28
C ASN A 256 -1.40 -13.67 -5.64
N TYR A 257 -0.18 -13.27 -5.32
CA TYR A 257 0.35 -11.93 -5.62
C TYR A 257 1.44 -11.97 -6.70
N GLN A 258 1.22 -12.77 -7.75
CA GLN A 258 2.00 -12.68 -8.99
C GLN A 258 1.48 -11.52 -9.84
N LEU A 259 2.34 -10.94 -10.69
CA LEU A 259 1.99 -9.80 -11.53
C LEU A 259 0.72 -10.09 -12.36
N GLN A 260 0.67 -11.24 -13.04
CA GLN A 260 -0.48 -11.66 -13.84
C GLN A 260 -1.81 -11.64 -13.07
N THR A 261 -1.82 -12.09 -11.81
CA THR A 261 -3.02 -12.13 -10.97
C THR A 261 -3.42 -10.71 -10.54
N ALA A 262 -2.43 -9.87 -10.22
CA ALA A 262 -2.68 -8.47 -9.88
C ALA A 262 -3.24 -7.70 -11.09
N LEU A 263 -2.69 -7.87 -12.30
CA LEU A 263 -3.19 -7.19 -13.51
C LEU A 263 -4.69 -7.47 -13.70
N LYS A 264 -5.09 -8.74 -13.66
CA LYS A 264 -6.50 -9.15 -13.82
C LYS A 264 -7.42 -8.53 -12.77
N GLU A 265 -6.99 -8.48 -11.51
CA GLU A 265 -7.77 -7.88 -10.42
C GLU A 265 -8.02 -6.38 -10.60
N TYR A 266 -7.11 -5.68 -11.29
CA TYR A 266 -7.25 -4.25 -11.62
C TYR A 266 -7.85 -4.04 -13.02
N GLY A 267 -8.41 -5.08 -13.64
CA GLY A 267 -9.04 -5.03 -14.96
C GLY A 267 -8.06 -4.73 -16.09
N ILE A 268 -6.86 -5.30 -16.02
CA ILE A 268 -5.84 -5.32 -17.09
C ILE A 268 -5.81 -6.78 -17.57
N GLU A 269 -6.25 -7.03 -18.80
CA GLU A 269 -6.46 -8.39 -19.34
C GLU A 269 -5.23 -8.93 -20.08
N GLU A 270 -4.21 -8.11 -20.25
CA GLU A 270 -2.94 -8.45 -20.87
C GLU A 270 -2.23 -9.60 -20.14
N VAL A 271 -1.59 -10.47 -20.94
CA VAL A 271 -0.76 -11.57 -20.44
C VAL A 271 0.66 -11.06 -20.23
N VAL A 272 1.29 -11.44 -19.12
CA VAL A 272 2.69 -11.12 -18.82
C VAL A 272 3.59 -11.93 -19.76
N PRO A 273 4.31 -11.30 -20.70
CA PRO A 273 5.15 -12.01 -21.66
C PRO A 273 6.48 -12.52 -21.09
N HIS A 274 6.89 -12.11 -19.88
CA HIS A 274 8.21 -12.39 -19.32
C HIS A 274 9.32 -11.79 -20.20
N ARG A 275 9.16 -10.51 -20.48
CA ARG A 275 10.11 -9.68 -21.22
C ARG A 275 10.21 -8.36 -20.50
N ALA A 276 11.43 -7.92 -20.22
CA ALA A 276 11.67 -6.86 -19.24
C ALA A 276 10.93 -5.55 -19.59
N LEU A 277 11.07 -5.04 -20.82
CA LEU A 277 10.42 -3.78 -21.19
C LEU A 277 8.88 -3.91 -21.28
N PRO A 278 8.30 -4.94 -21.93
CA PRO A 278 6.86 -5.19 -21.89
C PRO A 278 6.30 -5.32 -20.45
N ASP A 279 6.99 -6.05 -19.57
CA ASP A 279 6.58 -6.23 -18.18
C ASP A 279 6.65 -4.90 -17.41
N ALA A 280 7.69 -4.10 -17.61
CA ALA A 280 7.78 -2.74 -17.07
C ALA A 280 6.61 -1.84 -17.52
N LYS A 281 6.14 -1.97 -18.78
CA LYS A 281 4.94 -1.27 -19.26
C LYS A 281 3.67 -1.74 -18.57
N LEU A 282 3.51 -3.04 -18.32
CA LEU A 282 2.39 -3.59 -17.56
C LEU A 282 2.42 -3.12 -16.09
N ILE A 283 3.60 -3.07 -15.48
CA ILE A 283 3.80 -2.52 -14.13
C ILE A 283 3.44 -1.04 -14.11
N TYR A 284 3.80 -0.27 -15.14
CA TYR A 284 3.38 1.12 -15.28
C TYR A 284 1.85 1.24 -15.36
N GLN A 285 1.20 0.47 -16.24
CA GLN A 285 -0.27 0.46 -16.34
C GLN A 285 -0.92 0.12 -15.00
N LEU A 286 -0.42 -0.89 -14.30
CA LEU A 286 -0.89 -1.24 -12.95
C LEU A 286 -0.69 -0.07 -11.98
N SER A 287 0.46 0.60 -12.04
CA SER A 287 0.79 1.74 -11.17
C SER A 287 -0.24 2.87 -11.29
N THR A 288 -0.80 3.09 -12.49
CA THR A 288 -1.85 4.10 -12.71
C THR A 288 -3.21 3.73 -12.09
N LYS A 289 -3.40 2.47 -11.68
CA LYS A 289 -4.65 1.97 -11.08
C LYS A 289 -4.55 1.68 -9.57
N VAL A 290 -3.34 1.68 -9.00
CA VAL A 290 -3.12 1.41 -7.57
C VAL A 290 -3.15 2.72 -6.78
N ASN A 291 -4.25 2.98 -6.09
CA ASN A 291 -4.55 4.28 -5.48
C ASN A 291 -3.51 4.71 -4.43
N LYS A 292 -3.12 3.79 -3.52
CA LYS A 292 -2.13 4.08 -2.47
C LYS A 292 -0.75 4.35 -3.03
N PHE A 293 -0.41 3.78 -4.19
CA PHE A 293 0.83 4.11 -4.88
C PHE A 293 0.77 5.54 -5.44
N LEU A 294 -0.32 5.92 -6.11
CA LEU A 294 -0.51 7.28 -6.60
C LEU A 294 -0.45 8.32 -5.48
N ASP A 295 -1.04 8.03 -4.32
CA ASP A 295 -0.96 8.90 -3.15
C ASP A 295 0.46 9.03 -2.60
N ARG A 296 1.26 7.96 -2.69
CA ARG A 296 2.63 7.92 -2.20
C ARG A 296 3.57 8.67 -3.12
N ILE A 297 3.51 8.40 -4.43
CA ILE A 297 4.42 9.01 -5.40
C ILE A 297 4.20 10.52 -5.50
N ASN A 298 2.95 10.99 -5.37
CA ASN A 298 2.62 12.42 -5.38
C ASN A 298 3.03 13.20 -4.10
N ARG A 299 3.50 12.50 -3.06
CA ARG A 299 4.04 13.11 -1.82
C ARG A 299 5.56 13.19 -1.82
N ASP A 300 6.19 12.48 -2.73
CA ASP A 300 7.64 12.36 -2.88
C ASP A 300 8.15 13.35 -3.94
#